data_AF-A0AAE4R7H2-F1
#
_entry.id   AF-A0AAE4R7H2-F1
#
_cell.length_a   1.000
_cell.length_b   1.000
_cell.length_c   1.000
_cell.angle_alpha   90.00
_cell.angle_beta   90.00
_cell.angle_gamma   90.00
#
_symmetry.space_group_name_H-M   'P 1'
#
loop_
_entity.id
_entity.type
_entity.pdbx_description
1 polymer ?
#
loop_
_entity_poly.entity_id
_entity_poly.type
_entity_poly.pdbx_seq_one_letter_code
_entity_poly.pdbx_strand_id
1 'polypeptide(L)'
;MLTALLYGLITAVPIAIGAAIGLRWDLPSRVLATLMAFGAGTMIAAVSTELFVPAFKQAGIGLAGAALFLGTAVYVVADHLVETRLGSRAIGPALMLGVFLDGVPENTALGVSLTAGGSLVLVVAIAVGNVPEAVSGASLMRREHDMSPRYALVMWVVTAAILVAVTVGGYAVADAVSPTAISIVQAFAGGATLGVLATGLMPEAYREGGWWVGLATAAGFLLAFVLG
;
A
#
# COMPACT_ATOMS: atom_id res chain seq x y z
N MET A 1 19.39 11.27 8.60
CA MET A 1 18.30 11.11 9.60
C MET A 1 17.14 12.06 9.35
N LEU A 2 17.35 13.38 9.37
CA LEU A 2 16.29 14.34 9.07
C LEU A 2 15.67 14.14 7.67
N THR A 3 16.48 13.89 6.65
CA THR A 3 15.99 13.61 5.29
C THR A 3 15.07 12.39 5.24
N ALA A 4 15.44 11.28 5.89
CA ALA A 4 14.62 10.08 5.95
C ALA A 4 13.30 10.30 6.70
N LEU A 5 13.34 11.07 7.78
CA LEU A 5 12.13 11.47 8.49
C LEU A 5 11.20 12.30 7.59
N LEU A 6 11.74 13.30 6.89
CA LEU A 6 10.95 14.14 5.98
C LEU A 6 10.33 13.33 4.84
N TYR A 7 11.11 12.45 4.21
CA TYR A 7 10.64 11.62 3.11
C TYR A 7 9.59 10.60 3.58
N GLY A 8 9.81 9.95 4.74
CA GLY A 8 8.80 9.09 5.35
C GLY A 8 7.53 9.84 5.74
N LEU A 9 7.64 11.09 6.22
CA LEU A 9 6.46 11.91 6.51
C LEU A 9 5.69 12.26 5.23
N ILE A 10 6.37 12.53 4.11
CA ILE A 10 5.70 12.81 2.83
C ILE A 10 4.89 11.60 2.34
N THR A 11 5.37 10.36 2.56
CA THR A 11 4.62 9.15 2.17
C THR A 11 3.51 8.78 3.17
N ALA A 12 3.69 9.11 4.45
CA ALA A 12 2.77 8.70 5.53
C ALA A 12 1.66 9.72 5.87
N VAL A 13 1.91 11.02 5.74
CA VAL A 13 0.89 12.07 5.94
C VAL A 13 -0.34 11.87 5.03
N PRO A 14 -0.19 11.51 3.74
CA PRO A 14 -1.34 11.22 2.87
C PRO A 14 -2.22 10.08 3.39
N ILE A 15 -1.65 9.07 4.08
CA ILE A 15 -2.42 8.01 4.76
C ILE A 15 -3.30 8.61 5.86
N ALA A 16 -2.72 9.42 6.74
CA ALA A 16 -3.48 10.04 7.84
C ALA A 16 -4.57 11.00 7.32
N ILE A 17 -4.27 11.79 6.29
CA ILE A 17 -5.23 12.69 5.64
C ILE A 17 -6.34 11.88 4.96
N GLY A 18 -5.99 10.86 4.19
CA GLY A 18 -6.96 9.99 3.52
C GLY A 18 -7.88 9.31 4.51
N ALA A 19 -7.34 8.77 5.60
CA ALA A 19 -8.13 8.17 6.67
C ALA A 19 -9.08 9.18 7.32
N ALA A 20 -8.60 10.40 7.62
CA ALA A 20 -9.44 11.46 8.16
C ALA A 20 -10.58 11.85 7.19
N ILE A 21 -10.31 11.88 5.89
CA ILE A 21 -11.32 12.14 4.85
C ILE A 21 -12.36 11.00 4.84
N GLY A 22 -11.92 9.75 4.77
CA GLY A 22 -12.80 8.57 4.74
C GLY A 22 -13.67 8.44 5.98
N LEU A 23 -13.15 8.83 7.15
CA LEU A 23 -13.89 8.79 8.42
C LEU A 23 -14.83 9.98 8.63
N ARG A 24 -14.53 11.15 8.05
CA ARG A 24 -15.33 12.37 8.26
C ARG A 24 -16.47 12.53 7.26
N TRP A 25 -16.28 12.13 6.01
CA TRP A 25 -17.27 12.35 4.94
C TRP A 25 -17.91 11.04 4.46
N ASP A 26 -19.22 11.08 4.20
CA ASP A 26 -19.96 10.02 3.51
C ASP A 26 -19.77 10.16 2.00
N LEU A 27 -18.71 9.51 1.49
CA LEU A 27 -18.47 9.43 0.07
C LEU A 27 -19.52 8.51 -0.58
N PRO A 28 -20.11 8.89 -1.74
CA PRO A 28 -20.97 7.98 -2.49
C PRO A 28 -20.20 6.71 -2.89
N SER A 29 -20.83 5.55 -2.84
CA SER A 29 -20.25 4.25 -3.20
C SER A 29 -19.54 4.26 -4.56
N ARG A 30 -20.10 4.96 -5.55
CA ARG A 30 -19.47 5.13 -6.86
C ARG A 30 -18.13 5.88 -6.82
N VAL A 31 -18.02 6.91 -5.96
CA VAL A 31 -16.78 7.66 -5.79
C VAL A 31 -15.74 6.80 -5.09
N LEU A 32 -16.15 6.09 -4.04
CA LEU A 32 -15.30 5.14 -3.32
C LEU A 32 -14.73 4.07 -4.25
N ALA A 33 -15.60 3.45 -5.04
CA ALA A 33 -15.23 2.45 -6.03
C ALA A 33 -14.29 2.99 -7.10
N THR A 34 -14.50 4.23 -7.55
CA THR A 34 -13.61 4.89 -8.50
C THR A 34 -12.22 5.14 -7.90
N LEU A 35 -12.15 5.54 -6.62
CA LEU A 35 -10.88 5.69 -5.90
C LEU A 35 -10.17 4.35 -5.73
N MET A 36 -10.88 3.29 -5.33
CA MET A 36 -10.33 1.94 -5.21
C MET A 36 -9.83 1.40 -6.55
N ALA A 37 -10.59 1.62 -7.62
CA ALA A 37 -10.20 1.26 -8.99
C ALA A 37 -8.92 1.95 -9.43
N PHE A 38 -8.83 3.25 -9.15
CA PHE A 38 -7.66 4.07 -9.43
C PHE A 38 -6.44 3.59 -8.63
N GLY A 39 -6.60 3.37 -7.32
CA GLY A 39 -5.56 2.78 -6.46
C GLY A 39 -5.11 1.40 -6.93
N ALA A 40 -6.04 0.55 -7.38
CA ALA A 40 -5.70 -0.74 -7.95
C ALA A 40 -4.82 -0.59 -9.21
N GLY A 41 -5.12 0.39 -10.05
CA GLY A 41 -4.29 0.73 -11.21
C GLY A 41 -2.87 1.15 -10.81
N THR A 42 -2.75 2.05 -9.81
CA THR A 42 -1.45 2.54 -9.35
C THR A 42 -0.60 1.41 -8.78
N MET A 43 -1.20 0.53 -7.97
CA MET A 43 -0.54 -0.65 -7.39
C MET A 43 -0.09 -1.65 -8.46
N ILE A 44 -0.89 -1.91 -9.51
CA ILE A 44 -0.48 -2.81 -10.61
C ILE A 44 0.80 -2.30 -11.28
N ALA A 45 0.89 -0.98 -11.52
CA ALA A 45 2.08 -0.36 -12.09
C ALA A 45 3.27 -0.50 -11.12
N ALA A 46 3.10 -0.10 -9.85
CA ALA A 46 4.15 -0.14 -8.83
C ALA A 46 4.71 -1.56 -8.59
N VAL A 47 3.83 -2.56 -8.45
CA VAL A 47 4.23 -3.97 -8.32
C VAL A 47 5.08 -4.41 -9.50
N SER A 48 4.72 -3.98 -10.70
CA SER A 48 5.41 -4.37 -11.92
C SER A 48 6.76 -3.66 -12.05
N THR A 49 6.81 -2.33 -11.91
CA THR A 49 7.99 -1.52 -12.26
C THR A 49 8.93 -1.27 -11.09
N GLU A 50 8.40 -1.06 -9.89
CA GLU A 50 9.17 -0.63 -8.71
C GLU A 50 9.51 -1.79 -7.77
N LEU A 51 8.67 -2.83 -7.73
CA LEU A 51 8.84 -3.94 -6.79
C LEU A 51 9.43 -5.19 -7.47
N PHE A 52 8.69 -5.79 -8.40
CA PHE A 52 9.06 -7.11 -8.92
C PHE A 52 10.15 -7.07 -9.99
N VAL A 53 10.13 -6.11 -10.92
CA VAL A 53 11.19 -6.01 -11.96
C VAL A 53 12.58 -5.77 -11.36
N PRO A 54 12.78 -4.81 -10.43
CA PRO A 54 14.08 -4.62 -9.78
C PRO A 54 14.49 -5.86 -9.00
N ALA A 55 13.54 -6.50 -8.30
CA ALA A 55 13.83 -7.69 -7.54
C ALA A 55 14.22 -8.89 -8.41
N PHE A 56 13.54 -9.08 -9.54
CA PHE A 56 13.85 -10.10 -10.52
C PHE A 56 15.25 -9.90 -11.12
N LYS A 57 15.61 -8.65 -11.46
CA LYS A 57 16.94 -8.32 -12.00
C LYS A 57 18.06 -8.56 -10.97
N GLN A 58 17.80 -8.28 -9.69
CA GLN A 58 18.81 -8.36 -8.63
C GLN A 58 18.94 -9.77 -8.02
N ALA A 59 17.83 -10.48 -7.77
CA ALA A 59 17.79 -11.77 -7.06
C ALA A 59 17.48 -12.97 -7.97
N GLY A 60 17.06 -12.73 -9.22
CA GLY A 60 16.66 -13.76 -10.16
C GLY A 60 15.29 -14.37 -9.87
N ILE A 61 14.78 -15.17 -10.83
CA ILE A 61 13.41 -15.72 -10.77
C ILE A 61 13.15 -16.62 -9.56
N GLY A 62 14.16 -17.38 -9.10
CA GLY A 62 13.99 -18.32 -7.99
C GLY A 62 13.68 -17.61 -6.68
N LEU A 63 14.58 -16.71 -6.25
CA LEU A 63 14.42 -15.99 -4.99
C LEU A 63 13.31 -14.94 -5.07
N ALA A 64 13.24 -14.14 -6.14
CA ALA A 64 12.20 -13.13 -6.30
C ALA A 64 10.81 -13.77 -6.42
N GLY A 65 10.67 -14.87 -7.18
CA GLY A 65 9.42 -15.61 -7.30
C GLY A 65 8.99 -16.24 -5.97
N ALA A 66 9.91 -16.88 -5.24
CA ALA A 66 9.60 -17.45 -3.93
C ALA A 66 9.16 -16.36 -2.92
N ALA A 67 9.85 -15.21 -2.91
CA ALA A 67 9.49 -14.08 -2.06
C ALA A 67 8.11 -13.51 -2.42
N LEU A 68 7.79 -13.36 -3.71
CA LEU A 68 6.48 -12.92 -4.20
C LEU A 68 5.36 -13.85 -3.71
N PHE A 69 5.51 -15.16 -3.89
CA PHE A 69 4.50 -16.12 -3.42
C PHE A 69 4.38 -16.13 -1.90
N LEU A 70 5.50 -16.00 -1.18
CA LEU A 70 5.50 -15.92 0.27
C LEU A 70 4.75 -14.68 0.76
N GLY A 71 4.99 -13.51 0.16
CA GLY A 71 4.28 -12.27 0.47
C GLY A 71 2.78 -12.37 0.21
N THR A 72 2.41 -12.93 -0.94
CA THR A 72 1.02 -13.21 -1.28
C THR A 72 0.37 -14.13 -0.25
N ALA A 73 1.05 -15.22 0.12
CA ALA A 73 0.55 -16.19 1.10
C ALA A 73 0.39 -15.58 2.50
N VAL A 74 1.37 -14.79 2.95
CA VAL A 74 1.27 -14.09 4.25
C VAL A 74 0.09 -13.14 4.26
N TYR A 75 -0.09 -12.35 3.19
CA TYR A 75 -1.24 -11.46 3.07
C TYR A 75 -2.55 -12.25 3.10
N VAL A 76 -2.72 -13.25 2.24
CA VAL A 76 -3.97 -14.02 2.13
C VAL A 76 -4.31 -14.74 3.44
N VAL A 77 -3.32 -15.30 4.13
CA VAL A 77 -3.55 -15.94 5.44
C VAL A 77 -3.95 -14.91 6.48
N ALA A 78 -3.27 -13.75 6.51
CA ALA A 78 -3.58 -12.71 7.47
C ALA A 78 -4.96 -12.08 7.21
N ASP A 79 -5.32 -11.84 5.94
CA ASP A 79 -6.63 -11.41 5.48
C ASP A 79 -7.72 -12.41 5.92
N HIS A 80 -7.51 -13.70 5.66
CA HIS A 80 -8.43 -14.76 6.09
C HIS A 80 -8.59 -14.84 7.62
N LEU A 81 -7.52 -14.63 8.39
CA LEU A 81 -7.57 -14.58 9.85
C LEU A 81 -8.34 -13.34 10.35
N VAL A 82 -8.21 -12.22 9.67
CA VAL A 82 -8.95 -10.98 9.95
C VAL A 82 -10.44 -11.22 9.67
N GLU A 83 -10.79 -11.78 8.52
CA GLU A 83 -12.17 -12.12 8.16
C GLU A 83 -12.82 -13.11 9.14
N THR A 84 -12.10 -14.15 9.55
CA THR A 84 -12.64 -15.15 10.48
C THR A 84 -12.85 -14.61 11.89
N ARG A 85 -12.07 -13.61 12.33
CA ARG A 85 -12.22 -12.99 13.66
C ARG A 85 -13.17 -11.80 13.69
N LEU A 86 -13.23 -11.01 12.63
CA LEU A 86 -14.01 -9.77 12.54
C LEU A 86 -15.29 -9.93 11.70
N GLY A 87 -15.48 -11.06 11.03
CA GLY A 87 -16.62 -11.35 10.16
C GLY A 87 -16.33 -11.07 8.68
N SER A 88 -17.14 -11.67 7.79
CA SER A 88 -16.99 -11.72 6.32
C SER A 88 -17.10 -10.37 5.57
N ARG A 89 -16.99 -9.24 6.28
CA ARG A 89 -17.01 -7.88 5.75
C ARG A 89 -15.87 -7.01 6.29
N ALA A 90 -14.79 -7.60 6.79
CA ALA A 90 -13.66 -6.85 7.37
C ALA A 90 -12.74 -6.20 6.32
N ILE A 91 -13.32 -5.66 5.23
CA ILE A 91 -12.58 -5.07 4.11
C ILE A 91 -11.76 -3.87 4.57
N GLY A 92 -12.30 -3.01 5.45
CA GLY A 92 -11.58 -1.87 6.00
C GLY A 92 -10.28 -2.25 6.74
N PRO A 93 -10.34 -3.11 7.77
CA PRO A 93 -9.14 -3.66 8.43
C PRO A 93 -8.20 -4.43 7.51
N ALA A 94 -8.72 -5.20 6.55
CA ALA A 94 -7.91 -5.90 5.55
C ALA A 94 -7.12 -4.94 4.67
N LEU A 95 -7.74 -3.84 4.21
CA LEU A 95 -7.07 -2.79 3.45
C LEU A 95 -5.97 -2.10 4.26
N MET A 96 -6.21 -1.82 5.54
CA MET A 96 -5.17 -1.26 6.41
C MET A 96 -4.01 -2.24 6.63
N LEU A 97 -4.30 -3.53 6.76
CA LEU A 97 -3.28 -4.57 6.81
C LEU A 97 -2.50 -4.64 5.48
N GLY A 98 -3.18 -4.49 4.35
CA GLY A 98 -2.57 -4.35 3.03
C GLY A 98 -1.58 -3.19 2.97
N VAL A 99 -2.03 -1.98 3.34
CA VAL A 99 -1.19 -0.78 3.45
C VAL A 99 0.02 -1.01 4.35
N PHE A 100 -0.14 -1.74 5.44
CA PHE A 100 0.97 -2.07 6.33
C PHE A 100 1.95 -3.06 5.68
N LEU A 101 1.46 -4.15 5.10
CA LEU A 101 2.28 -5.22 4.53
C LEU A 101 3.01 -4.79 3.26
N ASP A 102 2.43 -3.92 2.45
CA ASP A 102 3.07 -3.30 1.29
C ASP A 102 3.95 -2.11 1.70
N GLY A 103 3.43 -1.26 2.59
CA GLY A 103 4.11 -0.07 3.05
C GLY A 103 5.42 -0.37 3.76
N VAL A 104 5.56 -1.48 4.52
CA VAL A 104 6.82 -1.80 5.20
C VAL A 104 7.97 -2.00 4.19
N PRO A 105 7.85 -2.88 3.19
CA PRO A 105 8.84 -2.97 2.13
C PRO A 105 9.08 -1.69 1.33
N GLU A 106 8.03 -0.97 0.89
CA GLU A 106 8.18 0.27 0.12
C GLU A 106 8.95 1.33 0.91
N ASN A 107 8.57 1.53 2.18
CA ASN A 107 9.22 2.50 3.05
C ASN A 107 10.64 2.06 3.42
N THR A 108 10.92 0.76 3.48
CA THR A 108 12.29 0.23 3.65
C THR A 108 13.14 0.55 2.42
N ALA A 109 12.65 0.25 1.22
CA ALA A 109 13.34 0.52 -0.05
C ALA A 109 13.59 2.02 -0.24
N LEU A 110 12.58 2.85 0.07
CA LEU A 110 12.69 4.30 0.10
C LEU A 110 13.78 4.74 1.10
N GLY A 111 13.75 4.21 2.33
CA GLY A 111 14.76 4.45 3.36
C GLY A 111 16.19 4.16 2.89
N VAL A 112 16.41 2.99 2.27
CA VAL A 112 17.75 2.63 1.76
C VAL A 112 18.15 3.49 0.56
N SER A 113 17.24 3.74 -0.38
CA SER A 113 17.54 4.52 -1.61
C SER A 113 17.94 5.97 -1.33
N LEU A 114 17.61 6.51 -0.15
CA LEU A 114 17.99 7.85 0.27
C LEU A 114 19.50 8.05 0.41
N THR A 115 20.29 7.00 0.64
CA THR A 115 21.76 7.11 0.64
C THR A 115 22.32 7.34 -0.77
N ALA A 116 21.57 6.93 -1.80
CA ALA A 116 21.90 7.10 -3.21
C ALA A 116 21.30 8.37 -3.84
N GLY A 117 20.80 9.32 -3.02
CA GLY A 117 20.29 10.62 -3.47
C GLY A 117 18.77 10.78 -3.42
N GLY A 118 18.01 9.70 -3.18
CA GLY A 118 16.56 9.72 -3.03
C GLY A 118 15.80 10.05 -4.32
N SER A 119 14.66 9.40 -4.53
CA SER A 119 13.77 9.72 -5.66
C SER A 119 12.53 10.45 -5.16
N LEU A 120 12.48 11.77 -5.38
CA LEU A 120 11.27 12.58 -5.16
C LEU A 120 10.07 12.03 -5.96
N VAL A 121 10.36 11.45 -7.12
CA VAL A 121 9.39 10.81 -8.02
C VAL A 121 8.76 9.60 -7.33
N LEU A 122 9.56 8.69 -6.77
CA LEU A 122 9.09 7.54 -6.00
C LEU A 122 8.28 7.95 -4.76
N VAL A 123 8.74 8.97 -4.03
CA VAL A 123 8.04 9.49 -2.85
C VAL A 123 6.65 10.00 -3.20
N VAL A 124 6.54 10.75 -4.30
CA VAL A 124 5.26 11.27 -4.79
C VAL A 124 4.37 10.14 -5.28
N ALA A 125 4.91 9.15 -5.98
CA ALA A 125 4.15 7.98 -6.43
C ALA A 125 3.52 7.21 -5.25
N ILE A 126 4.32 6.91 -4.22
CA ILE A 126 3.85 6.24 -2.99
C ILE A 126 2.79 7.11 -2.30
N ALA A 127 3.05 8.41 -2.14
CA ALA A 127 2.11 9.33 -1.51
C ALA A 127 0.76 9.39 -2.23
N VAL A 128 0.77 9.37 -3.57
CA VAL A 128 -0.44 9.40 -4.40
C VAL A 128 -1.23 8.09 -4.30
N GLY A 129 -0.55 6.93 -4.29
CA GLY A 129 -1.19 5.62 -4.14
C GLY A 129 -1.85 5.42 -2.77
N ASN A 130 -1.19 5.91 -1.71
CA ASN A 130 -1.66 5.78 -0.33
C ASN A 130 -2.97 6.53 -0.02
N VAL A 131 -3.28 7.62 -0.74
CA VAL A 131 -4.50 8.41 -0.47
C VAL A 131 -5.78 7.63 -0.78
N PRO A 132 -5.99 7.11 -2.00
CA PRO A 132 -7.16 6.30 -2.32
C PRO A 132 -7.40 5.15 -1.35
N GLU A 133 -6.34 4.45 -0.93
CA GLU A 133 -6.41 3.31 -0.01
C GLU A 133 -6.80 3.71 1.40
N ALA A 134 -6.20 4.79 1.92
CA ALA A 134 -6.56 5.27 3.25
C ALA A 134 -7.98 5.84 3.30
N VAL A 135 -8.42 6.54 2.24
CA VAL A 135 -9.81 7.01 2.12
C VAL A 135 -10.77 5.82 2.07
N SER A 136 -10.48 4.82 1.23
CA SER A 136 -11.38 3.69 1.02
C SER A 136 -11.45 2.79 2.25
N GLY A 137 -10.31 2.38 2.79
CA GLY A 137 -10.25 1.52 3.98
C GLY A 137 -10.88 2.19 5.20
N ALA A 138 -10.63 3.47 5.43
CA ALA A 138 -11.22 4.16 6.58
C ALA A 138 -12.73 4.43 6.42
N SER A 139 -13.20 4.71 5.20
CA SER A 139 -14.64 4.80 4.91
C SER A 139 -15.35 3.47 5.14
N LEU A 140 -14.74 2.35 4.74
CA LEU A 140 -15.30 1.01 4.93
C LEU A 140 -15.30 0.59 6.42
N MET A 141 -14.25 0.93 7.18
CA MET A 141 -14.25 0.75 8.64
C MET A 141 -15.43 1.46 9.32
N ARG A 142 -15.78 2.68 8.88
CA ARG A 142 -16.94 3.41 9.42
C ARG A 142 -18.27 2.76 9.02
N ARG A 143 -18.41 2.39 7.74
CA ARG A 143 -19.69 1.94 7.17
C ARG A 143 -20.08 0.52 7.56
N GLU A 144 -19.13 -0.38 7.67
CA GLU A 144 -19.43 -1.82 7.73
C GLU A 144 -19.27 -2.44 9.14
N HIS A 145 -18.59 -1.77 10.07
CA HIS A 145 -18.23 -2.35 11.38
C HIS A 145 -18.67 -1.53 12.60
N ASP A 146 -19.44 -0.44 12.43
CA ASP A 146 -19.77 0.50 13.51
C ASP A 146 -18.55 0.91 14.36
N MET A 147 -17.35 0.86 13.76
CA MET A 147 -16.12 1.15 14.48
C MET A 147 -16.11 2.62 14.86
N SER A 148 -15.72 2.90 16.10
CA SER A 148 -15.51 4.26 16.56
C SER A 148 -14.57 4.99 15.59
N PRO A 149 -14.97 6.13 15.00
CA PRO A 149 -14.11 6.88 14.07
C PRO A 149 -12.79 7.28 14.70
N ARG A 150 -12.76 7.51 16.02
CA ARG A 150 -11.53 7.79 16.77
C ARG A 150 -10.59 6.59 16.80
N TYR A 151 -11.13 5.40 17.03
CA TYR A 151 -10.34 4.18 17.05
C TYR A 151 -9.76 3.87 15.66
N ALA A 152 -10.60 3.94 14.62
CA ALA A 152 -10.15 3.78 13.24
C ALA A 152 -9.04 4.80 12.89
N LEU A 153 -9.22 6.08 13.22
CA LEU A 153 -8.21 7.11 12.98
C LEU A 153 -6.89 6.80 13.69
N VAL A 154 -6.95 6.36 14.97
CA VAL A 154 -5.76 5.98 15.73
C VAL A 154 -5.03 4.83 15.03
N MET A 155 -5.73 3.80 14.56
CA MET A 155 -5.08 2.70 13.86
C MET A 155 -4.36 3.17 12.59
N TRP A 156 -5.00 4.00 11.77
CA TRP A 156 -4.38 4.57 10.56
C TRP A 156 -3.16 5.46 10.86
N VAL A 157 -3.24 6.29 11.90
CA VAL A 157 -2.13 7.14 12.34
C VAL A 157 -0.97 6.30 12.90
N VAL A 158 -1.27 5.23 13.65
CA VAL A 158 -0.27 4.29 14.14
C VAL A 158 0.41 3.57 12.98
N THR A 159 -0.34 3.08 12.00
CA THR A 159 0.21 2.49 10.78
C THR A 159 1.14 3.48 10.07
N ALA A 160 0.68 4.71 9.82
CA ALA A 160 1.48 5.77 9.21
C ALA A 160 2.77 6.05 10.00
N ALA A 161 2.70 6.13 11.34
CA ALA A 161 3.86 6.36 12.18
C ALA A 161 4.87 5.19 12.14
N ILE A 162 4.38 3.95 12.07
CA ILE A 162 5.24 2.77 11.90
C ILE A 162 5.95 2.82 10.55
N LEU A 163 5.25 3.19 9.47
CA LEU A 163 5.86 3.30 8.14
C LEU A 163 6.96 4.38 8.09
N VAL A 164 6.77 5.52 8.75
CA VAL A 164 7.82 6.53 8.94
C VAL A 164 9.03 5.94 9.68
N ALA A 165 8.78 5.21 10.77
CA ALA A 165 9.85 4.58 11.55
C ALA A 165 10.61 3.54 10.72
N VAL A 166 9.91 2.80 9.84
CA VAL A 166 10.51 1.85 8.90
C VAL A 166 11.40 2.57 7.88
N THR A 167 10.97 3.71 7.33
CA THR A 167 11.83 4.54 6.46
C THR A 167 13.10 4.98 7.16
N VAL A 168 12.97 5.52 8.38
CA VAL A 168 14.11 5.99 9.17
C VAL A 168 15.04 4.82 9.51
N GLY A 169 14.47 3.68 9.90
CA GLY A 169 15.20 2.44 10.18
C GLY A 169 15.97 1.95 8.95
N GLY A 170 15.30 1.85 7.80
CA GLY A 170 15.89 1.46 6.51
C GLY A 170 17.06 2.36 6.11
N TYR A 171 16.91 3.67 6.30
CA TYR A 171 18.02 4.62 6.10
C TYR A 171 19.18 4.41 7.07
N ALA A 172 18.89 4.13 8.35
CA ALA A 172 19.91 3.93 9.37
C ALA A 172 20.72 2.64 9.17
N VAL A 173 20.13 1.60 8.59
CA VAL A 173 20.81 0.33 8.31
C VAL A 173 21.22 0.18 6.85
N ALA A 174 21.06 1.23 6.02
CA ALA A 174 21.27 1.17 4.58
C ALA A 174 22.63 0.60 4.18
N ASP A 175 23.70 0.96 4.89
CA ASP A 175 25.06 0.47 4.62
C ASP A 175 25.29 -0.99 5.03
N ALA A 176 24.41 -1.54 5.87
CA ALA A 176 24.50 -2.91 6.39
C ALA A 176 23.59 -3.91 5.64
N VAL A 177 22.65 -3.43 4.83
CA VAL A 177 21.68 -4.28 4.11
C VAL A 177 22.16 -4.50 2.68
N SER A 178 22.27 -5.76 2.27
CA SER A 178 22.68 -6.09 0.91
C SER A 178 21.58 -5.73 -0.11
N PRO A 179 21.94 -5.37 -1.36
CA PRO A 179 20.97 -5.15 -2.44
C PRO A 179 20.04 -6.35 -2.65
N THR A 180 20.56 -7.57 -2.49
CA THR A 180 19.78 -8.80 -2.59
C THR A 180 18.72 -8.91 -1.49
N ALA A 181 19.04 -8.53 -0.25
CA ALA A 181 18.06 -8.54 0.83
C ALA A 181 16.91 -7.55 0.57
N ILE A 182 17.22 -6.36 0.06
CA ILE A 182 16.22 -5.35 -0.33
C ILE A 182 15.32 -5.90 -1.43
N SER A 183 15.90 -6.51 -2.47
CA SER A 183 15.10 -7.10 -3.55
C SER A 183 14.17 -8.22 -3.09
N ILE A 184 14.59 -9.03 -2.12
CA ILE A 184 13.72 -10.09 -1.55
C ILE A 184 12.55 -9.45 -0.81
N VAL A 185 12.79 -8.41 -0.02
CA VAL A 185 11.74 -7.67 0.70
C VAL A 185 10.79 -6.97 -0.28
N GLN A 186 11.30 -6.38 -1.36
CA GLN A 186 10.49 -5.77 -2.42
C GLN A 186 9.62 -6.80 -3.16
N ALA A 187 10.18 -7.96 -3.53
CA ALA A 187 9.39 -9.02 -4.15
C ALA A 187 8.30 -9.54 -3.21
N PHE A 188 8.61 -9.70 -1.92
CA PHE A 188 7.61 -10.03 -0.91
C PHE A 188 6.48 -8.99 -0.85
N ALA A 189 6.82 -7.70 -0.86
CA ALA A 189 5.84 -6.61 -0.93
C ALA A 189 4.92 -6.76 -2.13
N GLY A 190 5.51 -6.90 -3.32
CA GLY A 190 4.76 -7.00 -4.56
C GLY A 190 3.79 -8.18 -4.53
N GLY A 191 4.16 -9.27 -3.85
CA GLY A 191 3.27 -10.40 -3.60
C GLY A 191 2.10 -10.06 -2.68
N ALA A 192 2.38 -9.40 -1.56
CA ALA A 192 1.34 -8.93 -0.64
C ALA A 192 0.36 -7.97 -1.34
N THR A 193 0.88 -7.02 -2.13
CA THR A 193 0.07 -6.09 -2.95
C THR A 193 -0.82 -6.83 -3.95
N LEU A 194 -0.29 -7.85 -4.66
CA LEU A 194 -1.11 -8.69 -5.54
C LEU A 194 -2.23 -9.39 -4.77
N GLY A 195 -1.95 -9.83 -3.55
CA GLY A 195 -2.97 -10.37 -2.63
C GLY A 195 -4.07 -9.35 -2.33
N VAL A 196 -3.71 -8.14 -1.90
CA VAL A 196 -4.66 -7.03 -1.60
C VAL A 196 -5.55 -6.73 -2.79
N LEU A 197 -4.92 -6.62 -3.97
CA LEU A 197 -5.61 -6.33 -5.23
C LEU A 197 -6.64 -7.40 -5.58
N ALA A 198 -6.23 -8.67 -5.46
CA ALA A 198 -7.04 -9.81 -5.87
C ALA A 198 -8.19 -10.12 -4.91
N THR A 199 -7.98 -10.00 -3.59
CA THR A 199 -9.00 -10.37 -2.59
C THR A 199 -9.86 -9.20 -2.11
N GLY A 200 -9.35 -7.96 -2.19
CA GLY A 200 -10.02 -6.78 -1.62
C GLY A 200 -10.37 -5.71 -2.66
N LEU A 201 -9.36 -4.96 -3.12
CA LEU A 201 -9.56 -3.70 -3.86
C LEU A 201 -10.34 -3.87 -5.17
N MET A 202 -9.92 -4.80 -6.03
CA MET A 202 -10.57 -4.97 -7.34
C MET A 202 -11.99 -5.52 -7.23
N PRO A 203 -12.25 -6.61 -6.46
CA PRO A 203 -13.61 -7.11 -6.28
C PRO A 203 -14.58 -6.03 -5.78
N GLU A 204 -14.16 -5.23 -4.81
CA GLU A 204 -14.99 -4.20 -4.20
C GLU A 204 -15.25 -3.02 -5.16
N ALA A 205 -14.22 -2.57 -5.89
CA ALA A 205 -14.36 -1.57 -6.92
C ALA A 205 -15.35 -2.00 -8.02
N TYR A 206 -15.30 -3.26 -8.46
CA TYR A 206 -16.22 -3.79 -9.48
C TYR A 206 -17.65 -3.95 -8.97
N ARG A 207 -17.82 -4.26 -7.67
CA ARG A 207 -19.14 -4.41 -7.04
C ARG A 207 -19.91 -3.08 -6.98
N GLU A 208 -19.23 -1.99 -6.62
CA GLU A 208 -19.87 -0.69 -6.38
C GLU A 208 -19.73 0.32 -7.54
N GLY A 209 -18.77 0.14 -8.46
CA GLY A 209 -18.28 1.22 -9.31
C GLY A 209 -18.77 1.29 -10.76
N GLY A 210 -19.51 0.32 -11.27
CA GLY A 210 -20.02 0.38 -12.66
C GLY A 210 -18.93 0.35 -13.74
N TRP A 211 -19.29 0.69 -14.98
CA TRP A 211 -18.46 0.44 -16.16
C TRP A 211 -17.18 1.29 -16.25
N TRP A 212 -17.17 2.48 -15.63
CA TRP A 212 -16.03 3.41 -15.68
C TRP A 212 -14.89 3.02 -14.74
N VAL A 213 -15.07 2.01 -13.89
CA VAL A 213 -14.01 1.46 -13.03
C VAL A 213 -12.78 1.06 -13.86
N GLY A 214 -12.98 0.45 -15.03
CA GLY A 214 -11.86 0.11 -15.92
C GLY A 214 -11.07 1.34 -16.40
N LEU A 215 -11.76 2.47 -16.65
CA LEU A 215 -11.09 3.73 -17.01
C LEU A 215 -10.32 4.32 -15.83
N ALA A 216 -10.88 4.23 -14.62
CA ALA A 216 -10.22 4.70 -13.41
C ALA A 216 -8.96 3.86 -13.10
N THR A 217 -9.02 2.54 -13.25
CA THR A 217 -7.84 1.66 -13.15
C THR A 217 -6.79 2.00 -14.20
N ALA A 218 -7.18 2.21 -15.46
CA ALA A 218 -6.24 2.63 -16.48
C ALA A 218 -5.60 4.00 -16.18
N ALA A 219 -6.37 4.96 -15.65
CA ALA A 219 -5.87 6.26 -15.26
C ALA A 219 -4.88 6.18 -14.08
N GLY A 220 -5.18 5.36 -13.07
CA GLY A 220 -4.29 5.10 -11.95
C GLY A 220 -2.98 4.45 -12.40
N PHE A 221 -3.07 3.42 -13.25
CA PHE A 221 -1.91 2.78 -13.85
C PHE A 221 -1.05 3.79 -14.62
N LEU A 222 -1.66 4.57 -15.51
CA LEU A 222 -0.94 5.56 -16.31
C LEU A 222 -0.27 6.61 -15.43
N LEU A 223 -0.96 7.11 -14.41
CA LEU A 223 -0.37 8.09 -13.50
C LEU A 223 0.84 7.49 -12.77
N ALA A 224 0.70 6.31 -12.18
CA ALA A 224 1.80 5.65 -11.47
C ALA A 224 2.98 5.35 -12.42
N PHE A 225 2.71 4.90 -13.65
CA PHE A 225 3.75 4.64 -14.65
C PHE A 225 4.46 5.91 -15.13
N VAL A 226 3.79 7.06 -15.18
CA VAL A 226 4.42 8.35 -15.53
C VAL A 226 5.21 8.92 -14.35
N LEU A 227 4.80 8.60 -13.13
CA LEU A 227 5.44 9.01 -11.89
C LEU A 227 6.47 7.99 -11.36
N GLY A 228 6.77 6.90 -12.08
CA GLY A 228 7.77 5.89 -11.73
C GLY A 228 8.80 5.78 -12.84
#